data_AF-A0A953ZB80-F1
#
_entry.id   AF-A0A953ZB80-F1
#
_cell.length_a   1.000
_cell.length_b   1.000
_cell.length_c   1.000
_cell.angle_alpha   90.00
_cell.angle_beta   90.00
_cell.angle_gamma   90.00
#
_symmetry.space_group_name_H-M   'P 1'
#
loop_
_entity.id
_entity.type
_entity.pdbx_description
1 polymer ?
#
loop_
_entity_poly.entity_id
_entity_poly.type
_entity_poly.pdbx_seq_one_letter_code
_entity_poly.pdbx_strand_id
1 'polypeptide(L)' 'MKTDTAMLLREKYTRRISALRRFTDNLQKGYVPDEAEVESLRAVGVSEQEIRALVAQYRS' A
#
# COMPACT_ATOMS: atom_id res chain seq x y z
N MET A 1 22.81 -1.30 20.97
CA MET A 1 22.39 -0.41 19.87
C MET A 1 21.01 0.12 20.19
N LYS A 2 20.82 1.44 20.27
CA LYS A 2 19.47 2.03 20.31
C LYS A 2 19.01 2.20 18.87
N THR A 3 17.91 1.55 18.51
CA THR A 3 17.30 1.72 17.20
C THR A 3 16.86 3.18 17.07
N ASP A 4 17.35 3.87 16.04
CA ASP A 4 16.97 5.25 15.79
C ASP A 4 15.51 5.29 15.33
N THR A 5 14.62 5.84 16.15
CA THR A 5 13.18 5.97 15.85
C THR A 5 12.94 6.66 14.51
N ALA A 6 13.78 7.62 14.12
CA ALA A 6 13.68 8.29 12.83
C ALA A 6 14.01 7.35 11.65
N MET A 7 14.87 6.35 11.87
CA MET A 7 15.16 5.31 10.88
C MET A 7 13.97 4.36 10.73
N LEU A 8 13.36 3.91 11.82
CA LEU A 8 12.18 3.04 11.80
C LEU A 8 10.97 3.69 11.13
N LEU A 9 10.74 4.98 11.40
CA LEU A 9 9.66 5.74 10.76
C LEU A 9 9.91 5.85 9.26
N ARG A 10 11.12 6.23 8.84
CA ARG A 10 11.48 6.31 7.41
C ARG A 10 11.24 4.98 6.71
N GLU A 11 11.72 3.89 7.28
CA GLU A 11 11.53 2.56 6.70
C GLU A 11 10.06 2.18 6.55
N LYS A 12 9.24 2.45 7.58
CA LYS A 12 7.79 2.22 7.53
C LYS A 12 7.13 3.02 6.39
N TYR A 13 7.46 4.30 6.27
CA TYR A 13 6.90 5.14 5.21
C TYR A 13 7.38 4.70 3.82
N THR A 14 8.65 4.35 3.67
CA THR A 14 9.18 3.83 2.40
C THR A 14 8.43 2.56 1.97
N ARG A 15 8.23 1.60 2.88
CA ARG A 15 7.48 0.37 2.59
C ARG A 15 6.03 0.67 2.17
N ARG A 16 5.36 1.58 2.88
CA ARG A 16 3.99 2.01 2.54
C ARG A 16 3.91 2.65 1.16
N ILE A 17 4.83 3.56 0.84
CA ILE A 17 4.88 4.25 -0.47
C ILE A 17 5.12 3.26 -1.60
N SER A 18 6.06 2.33 -1.43
CA SER A 18 6.37 1.32 -2.44
C SER A 18 5.20 0.37 -2.68
N ALA A 19 4.50 -0.07 -1.62
CA ALA A 19 3.34 -0.95 -1.73
C ALA A 19 2.18 -0.25 -2.45
N LEU A 20 1.86 0.99 -2.05
CA LEU A 20 0.82 1.80 -2.71
C LEU A 20 1.13 2.01 -4.19
N ARG A 21 2.37 2.36 -4.55
CA ARG A 21 2.78 2.56 -5.95
C ARG A 21 2.57 1.29 -6.78
N ARG A 22 3.05 0.15 -6.29
CA ARG A 22 2.88 -1.14 -6.99
C ARG A 22 1.39 -1.46 -7.20
N PHE A 23 0.59 -1.26 -6.15
CA PHE A 23 -0.85 -1.51 -6.21
C PHE A 23 -1.55 -0.60 -7.23
N THR A 24 -1.26 0.69 -7.23
CA THR A 24 -1.83 1.62 -8.22
C THR A 24 -1.35 1.33 -9.64
N ASP A 25 -0.09 0.94 -9.83
CA ASP A 25 0.43 0.55 -11.15
C ASP A 25 -0.30 -0.70 -11.69
N ASN A 26 -0.64 -1.64 -10.81
CA ASN A 26 -1.41 -2.83 -11.19
C ASN A 26 -2.86 -2.46 -11.54
N LEU A 27 -3.51 -1.61 -10.74
CA LEU A 27 -4.85 -1.10 -11.03
C LEU A 27 -4.91 -0.36 -12.38
N GLN A 28 -3.91 0.48 -12.69
CA GLN A 28 -3.82 1.21 -13.96
C GLN A 28 -3.74 0.29 -15.18
N LYS A 29 -3.16 -0.90 -15.02
CA LYS A 29 -3.08 -1.92 -16.08
C LYS A 29 -4.37 -2.74 -16.21
N GLY A 30 -5.38 -2.45 -15.39
CA GLY A 30 -6.66 -3.17 -15.37
C GLY A 30 -6.64 -4.46 -14.54
N TYR A 31 -5.59 -4.70 -13.74
CA TYR A 31 -5.57 -5.87 -12.87
C TYR A 31 -6.59 -5.73 -11.75
N VAL A 32 -7.27 -6.84 -11.44
CA VAL A 32 -8.13 -6.96 -10.27
C VAL A 32 -7.25 -7.41 -9.11
N PRO A 33 -7.11 -6.61 -8.04
CA PRO A 33 -6.26 -7.00 -6.92
C PRO A 33 -6.79 -8.26 -6.25
N ASP A 34 -5.88 -9.16 -5.91
CA ASP A 34 -6.21 -10.33 -5.10
C ASP A 34 -6.11 -10.03 -3.59
N GLU A 35 -6.54 -10.98 -2.77
CA GLU A 35 -6.53 -10.84 -1.31
C GLU A 35 -5.10 -10.70 -0.75
N ALA A 36 -4.09 -11.28 -1.40
CA ALA A 36 -2.71 -11.19 -0.95
C ALA A 36 -2.14 -9.78 -1.16
N GLU A 37 -2.47 -9.13 -2.27
CA GLU A 37 -2.13 -7.72 -2.51
C GLU A 37 -2.84 -6.80 -1.52
N VAL A 38 -4.12 -7.04 -1.25
CA VAL A 38 -4.89 -6.29 -0.23
C VAL A 38 -4.27 -6.46 1.16
N GLU A 39 -3.92 -7.69 1.55
CA GLU A 39 -3.27 -7.97 2.83
C GLU A 39 -1.91 -7.28 2.93
N SER A 40 -1.16 -7.20 1.82
CA SER A 40 0.14 -6.51 1.79
C SER A 40 0.01 -5.02 2.09
N LEU A 41 -1.10 -4.38 1.67
CA LEU A 41 -1.40 -2.98 1.98
C LEU A 41 -1.82 -2.79 3.44
N ARG A 42 -2.64 -3.72 3.97
CA ARG A 42 -3.00 -3.74 5.40
C ARG A 42 -1.76 -3.86 6.29
N ALA A 43 -0.83 -4.75 5.92
CA ALA A 43 0.41 -4.97 6.66
C ALA A 43 1.30 -3.72 6.78
N VAL A 44 1.22 -2.80 5.82
CA VAL A 44 1.94 -1.51 5.85
C VAL A 44 1.09 -0.35 6.37
N GLY A 45 -0.09 -0.64 6.92
CA GLY A 45 -0.96 0.32 7.60
C GLY A 45 -1.83 1.16 6.67
N VAL A 46 -2.17 0.66 5.48
CA VAL A 46 -3.23 1.24 4.64
C VAL A 46 -4.56 0.65 5.11
N SER A 47 -5.54 1.52 5.33
CA SER A 47 -6.87 1.11 5.79
C SER A 47 -7.72 0.51 4.67
N GLU A 48 -8.66 -0.35 5.05
CA GLU A 48 -9.70 -0.89 4.16
C GLU A 48 -10.45 0.19 3.36
N GLN A 49 -10.71 1.34 3.99
CA GLN A 49 -11.39 2.45 3.32
C GLN A 49 -10.52 3.09 2.23
N GLU A 50 -9.22 3.30 2.50
CA GLU A 50 -8.27 3.79 1.50
C GLU A 50 -8.13 2.80 0.33
N ILE A 51 -8.04 1.50 0.61
CA ILE A 51 -7.94 0.46 -0.42
C ILE A 51 -9.18 0.49 -1.32
N ARG A 52 -10.38 0.49 -0.73
CA ARG A 52 -11.64 0.56 -1.50
C ARG A 52 -11.75 1.83 -2.34
N ALA A 53 -11.34 2.98 -1.81
CA ALA A 53 -11.35 4.24 -2.54
C ALA A 53 -10.39 4.20 -3.76
N LEU A 54 -9.19 3.64 -3.59
CA LEU A 54 -8.24 3.44 -4.68
C LEU A 54 -8.82 2.52 -5.76
N VAL A 55 -9.35 1.36 -5.38
CA VAL A 55 -9.94 0.41 -6.35
C VAL A 55 -11.11 1.06 -7.11
N ALA A 56 -11.97 1.81 -6.43
CA ALA A 56 -13.09 2.50 -7.07
C ALA A 56 -12.61 3.57 -8.07
N GLN A 57 -11.57 4.32 -7.72
CA GLN A 57 -11.03 5.39 -8.57
C GLN A 57 -10.49 4.86 -9.92
N TYR A 58 -9.82 3.71 -9.94
CA TYR A 58 -9.22 3.15 -11.15
C TYR A 58 -10.16 2.25 -11.97
N ARG A 59 -11.38 2.01 -11.49
CA ARG A 59 -12.43 1.24 -12.21
C ARG A 59 -13.55 2.11 -12.78
N SER A 60 -13.55 3.41 -12.47
CA SER A 60 -14.45 4.40 -13.08
C SER A 60 -13.90 4.90 -14.41
#